data_AF-A0A919U8V1-F1
#
_entry.id   AF-A0A919U8V1-F1
#
_cell.length_a   1.000
_cell.length_b   1.000
_cell.length_c   1.000
_cell.angle_alpha   90.00
_cell.angle_beta   90.00
_cell.angle_gamma   90.00
#
_symmetry.space_group_name_H-M   'P 1'
#
loop_
_entity.id
_entity.type
_entity.pdbx_description
1 polymer ?
#
loop_
_entity_poly.entity_id
_entity_poly.type
_entity_poly.pdbx_seq_one_letter_code
_entity_poly.pdbx_strand_id
1 'polypeptide(L)'
;MRFEVSRVMDTIEQRLTTDVTLAQAVVDLADVARFVALDGGRPINLLRLGMVVDALSRYLIDAGAMLYPVVGREALSEAALTSKERMVLGRWADDGLIEVTPVVADRPVEIADFTGLPLIVVRDQPQFAARFPWLVDSPERVLRLTPRAGGAVLTPGGEPTPPKDGKERLVVKGTATLPIIPLEPADADAPATEAPEPAAADAAAPTSGSAASSTSGAADSSSTSSPSPASADISEISDPSEKAETVAASKPSPRPSPTASKPATPAAPAAAPQGGRPDGVQTFTARGSQRAGRTRVMRRRFTRADPSGVGSALMAREWRCKEPDCPAFGRFRRIGQPVPRMRAGVPACPRHGEALKDVGLRPAAFAVSVVVEDLARRRFVVGVDRAMVVGREPADPDDIAVGQWLHEAAAAWIAKEHLKLEVRDGRPVVTDTSENGTLIWKRSAPDIKEETERIYHKSYQLTGWDSVELYTGVELIVGDHRLQTIVGSEPASVLLDAPTVALRLVD
;
A
#
# COMPACT_ATOMS: atom_id res chain seq x y z
N MET A 1 -21.20 15.94 -7.59
CA MET A 1 -21.66 14.53 -7.64
C MET A 1 -20.75 13.57 -8.41
N ARG A 2 -20.58 13.63 -9.75
CA ARG A 2 -19.75 12.60 -10.47
C ARG A 2 -18.25 12.59 -10.08
N PHE A 3 -17.69 13.76 -9.77
CA PHE A 3 -16.28 13.93 -9.38
C PHE A 3 -15.98 13.44 -7.95
N GLU A 4 -16.90 13.64 -7.00
CA GLU A 4 -16.71 13.27 -5.58
C GLU A 4 -16.57 11.76 -5.40
N VAL A 5 -17.40 10.96 -6.08
CA VAL A 5 -17.30 9.49 -6.03
C VAL A 5 -15.96 8.98 -6.58
N SER A 6 -15.37 9.67 -7.57
CA SER A 6 -14.03 9.28 -8.04
C SER A 6 -12.99 9.50 -6.95
N ARG A 7 -13.00 10.68 -6.31
CA ARG A 7 -12.05 11.03 -5.25
C ARG A 7 -12.10 10.07 -4.07
N VAL A 8 -13.30 9.65 -3.65
CA VAL A 8 -13.44 8.66 -2.58
C VAL A 8 -12.84 7.31 -2.98
N MET A 9 -13.11 6.83 -4.20
CA MET A 9 -12.52 5.57 -4.65
C MET A 9 -11.00 5.64 -4.76
N ASP A 10 -10.44 6.76 -5.22
CA ASP A 10 -8.99 6.98 -5.25
C ASP A 10 -8.41 7.05 -3.83
N THR A 11 -9.16 7.59 -2.85
CA THR A 11 -8.75 7.60 -1.44
C THR A 11 -8.80 6.21 -0.82
N ILE A 12 -9.80 5.39 -1.17
CA ILE A 12 -9.89 3.98 -0.77
C ILE A 12 -8.73 3.20 -1.38
N GLU A 13 -8.44 3.43 -2.66
CA GLU A 13 -7.36 2.77 -3.42
C GLU A 13 -6.01 2.88 -2.72
N GLN A 14 -5.68 4.08 -2.19
CA GLN A 14 -4.46 4.34 -1.42
C GLN A 14 -4.33 3.51 -0.13
N ARG A 15 -5.40 2.81 0.27
CA ARG A 15 -5.48 1.97 1.47
C ARG A 15 -5.58 0.48 1.17
N LEU A 16 -5.45 0.10 -0.10
CA LEU A 16 -5.47 -1.30 -0.54
C LEU A 16 -4.05 -1.75 -0.87
N THR A 17 -3.71 -2.99 -0.52
CA THR A 17 -2.45 -3.61 -0.92
C THR A 17 -2.55 -5.13 -0.85
N THR A 18 -1.84 -5.81 -1.73
CA THR A 18 -1.58 -7.26 -1.60
C THR A 18 -0.17 -7.55 -1.09
N ASP A 19 0.63 -6.52 -0.79
CA ASP A 19 1.92 -6.71 -0.13
C ASP A 19 1.70 -7.02 1.35
N VAL A 20 2.01 -8.27 1.71
CA VAL A 20 1.93 -8.81 3.08
C VAL A 20 2.82 -8.08 4.08
N THR A 21 3.82 -7.33 3.59
CA THR A 21 4.69 -6.48 4.40
C THR A 21 3.92 -5.25 4.90
N LEU A 22 3.03 -4.69 4.07
CA LEU A 22 2.27 -3.48 4.38
C LEU A 22 0.90 -3.77 5.00
N ALA A 23 0.24 -4.81 4.52
CA ALA A 23 -1.10 -5.16 4.93
C ALA A 23 -1.21 -5.32 6.45
N GLN A 24 -2.32 -4.83 7.03
CA GLN A 24 -2.59 -4.91 8.47
C GLN A 24 -3.85 -5.69 8.81
N ALA A 25 -4.68 -6.03 7.82
CA ALA A 25 -5.84 -6.90 7.96
C ALA A 25 -6.21 -7.50 6.61
N VAL A 26 -6.82 -8.68 6.62
CA VAL A 26 -7.36 -9.36 5.45
C VAL A 26 -8.89 -9.27 5.47
N VAL A 27 -9.50 -9.10 4.31
CA VAL A 27 -10.96 -9.09 4.19
C VAL A 27 -11.44 -9.74 2.90
N ASP A 28 -12.61 -10.38 2.95
CA ASP A 28 -13.38 -10.70 1.75
C ASP A 28 -14.11 -9.45 1.28
N LEU A 29 -13.65 -8.88 0.16
CA LEU A 29 -14.21 -7.66 -0.41
C LEU A 29 -15.67 -7.86 -0.82
N ALA A 30 -16.02 -9.04 -1.33
CA ALA A 30 -17.34 -9.32 -1.86
C ALA A 30 -18.38 -9.41 -0.74
N ASP A 31 -18.00 -9.97 0.41
CA ASP A 31 -18.83 -9.99 1.63
C ASP A 31 -19.07 -8.58 2.17
N VAL A 32 -18.03 -7.74 2.25
CA VAL A 32 -18.15 -6.34 2.68
C VAL A 32 -19.02 -5.54 1.72
N ALA A 33 -18.77 -5.67 0.42
CA ALA A 33 -19.51 -4.93 -0.60
C ALA A 33 -20.99 -5.30 -0.59
N ARG A 34 -21.37 -6.50 -0.15
CA ARG A 34 -22.77 -6.95 -0.01
C ARG A 34 -23.38 -6.73 1.38
N PHE A 35 -22.63 -6.18 2.34
CA PHE A 35 -23.12 -6.00 3.70
C PHE A 35 -24.01 -4.76 3.83
N VAL A 36 -25.26 -4.88 3.37
CA VAL A 36 -26.26 -3.79 3.31
C VAL A 36 -26.51 -3.13 4.65
N ALA A 37 -26.35 -3.85 5.76
CA ALA A 37 -26.56 -3.31 7.09
C ALA A 37 -25.63 -2.12 7.44
N LEU A 38 -24.54 -1.90 6.69
CA LEU A 38 -23.64 -0.76 6.91
C LEU A 38 -24.27 0.58 6.50
N ASP A 39 -25.03 0.63 5.41
CA ASP A 39 -25.52 1.88 4.82
C ASP A 39 -27.01 1.86 4.43
N GLY A 40 -27.69 0.70 4.49
CA GLY A 40 -29.08 0.52 4.06
C GLY A 40 -29.29 0.66 2.55
N GLY A 41 -28.23 0.73 1.76
CA GLY A 41 -28.26 1.08 0.34
C GLY A 41 -28.45 -0.11 -0.62
N ARG A 42 -27.84 -0.02 -1.80
CA ARG A 42 -27.92 -1.04 -2.86
C ARG A 42 -27.47 -2.43 -2.38
N PRO A 43 -27.91 -3.54 -3.00
CA PRO A 43 -27.46 -4.88 -2.61
C PRO A 43 -25.94 -5.05 -2.63
N ILE A 44 -25.25 -4.37 -3.55
CA ILE A 44 -23.78 -4.28 -3.58
C ILE A 44 -23.33 -2.82 -3.74
N ASN A 45 -22.32 -2.42 -2.96
CA ASN A 45 -21.78 -1.06 -2.96
C ASN A 45 -20.30 -1.08 -2.58
N LEU A 46 -19.42 -0.65 -3.50
CA LEU A 46 -17.98 -0.69 -3.26
C LEU A 46 -17.52 0.34 -2.21
N LEU A 47 -18.31 1.40 -1.97
CA LEU A 47 -18.03 2.41 -0.94
C LEU A 47 -18.00 1.85 0.48
N ARG A 48 -18.65 0.69 0.72
CA ARG A 48 -18.60 0.00 2.02
C ARG A 48 -17.18 -0.40 2.41
N LEU A 49 -16.30 -0.60 1.42
CA LEU A 49 -14.88 -0.83 1.68
C LEU A 49 -14.22 0.36 2.38
N GLY A 50 -14.60 1.59 2.04
CA GLY A 50 -14.14 2.79 2.74
C GLY A 50 -14.58 2.83 4.21
N MET A 51 -15.78 2.33 4.53
CA MET A 51 -16.24 2.23 5.92
C MET A 51 -15.40 1.21 6.71
N VAL A 52 -14.96 0.14 6.07
CA VAL A 52 -14.06 -0.86 6.67
C VAL A 52 -12.67 -0.28 6.89
N VAL A 53 -12.13 0.44 5.92
CA VAL A 53 -10.86 1.16 6.05
C VAL A 53 -10.92 2.14 7.23
N ASP A 54 -11.97 2.95 7.35
CA ASP A 54 -12.14 3.87 8.47
C ASP A 54 -12.26 3.15 9.82
N ALA A 55 -12.98 2.03 9.86
CA ALA A 55 -13.12 1.23 11.05
C ALA A 55 -11.79 0.59 11.45
N LEU A 56 -11.00 0.13 10.48
CA LEU A 56 -9.65 -0.38 10.68
C LEU A 56 -8.72 0.72 11.18
N SER A 57 -8.70 1.90 10.54
CA SER A 57 -7.89 3.03 10.99
C SER A 57 -8.20 3.44 12.43
N ARG A 58 -9.49 3.52 12.81
CA ARG A 58 -9.90 3.82 14.19
C ARG A 58 -9.57 2.72 15.18
N TYR A 59 -9.70 1.46 14.76
CA TYR A 59 -9.34 0.29 15.57
C TYR A 59 -7.83 0.26 15.84
N LEU A 60 -7.03 0.57 14.81
CA LEU A 60 -5.57 0.53 14.87
C LEU A 60 -4.93 1.83 15.38
N ILE A 61 -5.68 2.93 15.39
CA ILE A 61 -5.18 4.31 15.57
C ILE A 61 -4.08 4.61 14.52
N ASP A 62 -4.38 4.21 13.28
CA ASP A 62 -3.47 4.30 12.14
C ASP A 62 -4.23 4.87 10.94
N ALA A 63 -4.04 6.17 10.69
CA ALA A 63 -4.59 6.80 9.49
C ALA A 63 -3.92 6.25 8.22
N GLY A 64 -2.76 5.60 8.36
CA GLY A 64 -2.01 4.88 7.34
C GLY A 64 -2.49 3.45 7.07
N ALA A 65 -3.59 3.01 7.67
CA ALA A 65 -3.93 1.58 7.69
C ALA A 65 -4.14 0.97 6.30
N MET A 66 -3.54 -0.20 6.08
CA MET A 66 -3.57 -0.90 4.79
C MET A 66 -4.36 -2.19 4.89
N LEU A 67 -5.29 -2.38 3.97
CA LEU A 67 -6.19 -3.52 3.87
C LEU A 67 -5.74 -4.46 2.76
N TYR A 68 -5.80 -5.77 3.01
CA TYR A 68 -5.60 -6.83 2.03
C TYR A 68 -6.97 -7.38 1.61
N PRO A 69 -7.59 -6.85 0.54
CA PRO A 69 -8.83 -7.36 0.01
C PRO A 69 -8.61 -8.58 -0.88
N VAL A 70 -9.46 -9.59 -0.70
CA VAL A 70 -9.58 -10.77 -1.55
C VAL A 70 -10.94 -10.74 -2.23
N VAL A 71 -11.00 -11.06 -3.52
CA VAL A 71 -12.25 -11.07 -4.27
C VAL A 71 -12.29 -12.23 -5.27
N GLY A 72 -13.49 -12.73 -5.52
CA GLY A 72 -13.75 -13.75 -6.54
C GLY A 72 -13.77 -13.13 -7.92
N ARG A 73 -13.34 -13.88 -8.94
CA ARG A 73 -13.33 -13.42 -10.33
C ARG A 73 -14.74 -13.00 -10.80
N GLU A 74 -15.77 -13.66 -10.30
CA GLU A 74 -17.18 -13.36 -10.60
C GLU A 74 -17.59 -11.94 -10.22
N ALA A 75 -16.95 -11.33 -9.21
CA ALA A 75 -17.26 -9.97 -8.78
C ALA A 75 -16.88 -8.92 -9.83
N LEU A 76 -15.88 -9.20 -10.68
CA LEU A 76 -15.47 -8.30 -11.76
C LEU A 76 -16.57 -8.13 -12.83
N SER A 77 -17.42 -9.15 -12.98
CA SER A 77 -18.57 -9.17 -13.89
C SER A 77 -19.92 -8.96 -13.20
N GLU A 78 -19.94 -8.58 -11.92
CA GLU A 78 -21.18 -8.44 -11.14
C GLU A 78 -22.09 -7.36 -11.73
N ALA A 79 -23.29 -7.75 -12.14
CA ALA A 79 -24.25 -6.86 -12.79
C ALA A 79 -24.82 -5.83 -11.82
N ALA A 80 -24.90 -6.16 -10.52
CA ALA A 80 -25.40 -5.27 -9.49
C ALA A 80 -24.45 -4.10 -9.16
N LEU A 81 -23.16 -4.19 -9.53
CA LEU A 81 -22.24 -3.06 -9.49
C LEU A 81 -22.60 -2.04 -10.58
N THR A 82 -22.34 -0.75 -10.32
CA THR A 82 -22.38 0.24 -11.42
C THR A 82 -21.23 -0.01 -12.40
N SER A 83 -21.37 0.47 -13.63
CA SER A 83 -20.28 0.43 -14.62
C SER A 83 -19.00 1.08 -14.12
N LYS A 84 -19.11 2.17 -13.35
CA LYS A 84 -17.96 2.85 -12.74
C LYS A 84 -17.27 1.99 -11.68
N GLU A 85 -18.04 1.36 -10.80
CA GLU A 85 -17.48 0.46 -9.77
C GLU A 85 -16.79 -0.76 -10.40
N ARG A 86 -17.37 -1.37 -11.45
CA ARG A 86 -16.69 -2.46 -12.18
C ARG A 86 -15.38 -2.01 -12.80
N MET A 87 -15.36 -0.84 -13.43
CA MET A 87 -14.14 -0.28 -14.03
C MET A 87 -13.05 -0.04 -12.97
N VAL A 88 -13.40 0.53 -11.82
CA VAL A 88 -12.48 0.75 -10.69
C VAL A 88 -11.98 -0.59 -10.13
N LEU A 89 -12.87 -1.56 -9.91
CA LEU A 89 -12.50 -2.88 -9.40
C LEU A 89 -11.57 -3.63 -10.38
N GLY A 90 -11.81 -3.52 -11.69
CA GLY A 90 -10.93 -4.03 -12.73
C GLY A 90 -9.53 -3.39 -12.67
N ARG A 91 -9.47 -2.05 -12.56
CA ARG A 91 -8.19 -1.32 -12.35
C ARG A 91 -7.46 -1.84 -11.11
N TRP A 92 -8.13 -1.94 -9.96
CA TRP A 92 -7.50 -2.45 -8.74
C TRP A 92 -6.97 -3.89 -8.89
N ALA A 93 -7.69 -4.73 -9.64
CA ALA A 93 -7.25 -6.09 -9.95
C ALA A 93 -6.00 -6.11 -10.85
N ASP A 94 -5.94 -5.24 -11.84
CA ASP A 94 -4.82 -5.18 -12.80
C ASP A 94 -3.59 -4.47 -12.22
N ASP A 95 -3.78 -3.54 -11.29
CA ASP A 95 -2.68 -2.94 -10.51
C ASP A 95 -2.20 -3.84 -9.36
N GLY A 96 -2.91 -4.95 -9.09
CA GLY A 96 -2.55 -5.89 -8.02
C GLY A 96 -2.89 -5.40 -6.61
N LEU A 97 -3.75 -4.39 -6.48
CA LEU A 97 -4.20 -3.84 -5.19
C LEU A 97 -5.19 -4.76 -4.48
N ILE A 98 -5.87 -5.63 -5.23
CA ILE A 98 -6.73 -6.68 -4.70
C ILE A 98 -6.29 -8.05 -5.21
N GLU A 99 -6.42 -9.07 -4.37
CA GLU A 99 -6.18 -10.45 -4.79
C GLU A 99 -7.43 -11.02 -5.46
N VAL A 100 -7.35 -11.30 -6.76
CA VAL A 100 -8.42 -11.99 -7.49
C VAL A 100 -8.16 -13.49 -7.51
N THR A 101 -9.15 -14.28 -7.10
CA THR A 101 -9.12 -15.75 -7.13
C THR A 101 -10.34 -16.30 -7.89
N PRO A 102 -10.24 -17.44 -8.59
CA PRO A 102 -11.40 -18.08 -9.20
C PRO A 102 -12.53 -18.38 -8.19
N VAL A 103 -12.16 -18.70 -6.95
CA VAL A 103 -13.09 -18.97 -5.85
C VAL A 103 -12.49 -18.40 -4.56
N VAL A 104 -13.24 -17.54 -3.86
CA VAL A 104 -12.80 -16.93 -2.59
C VAL A 104 -12.80 -17.94 -1.47
N ALA A 105 -13.94 -18.60 -1.20
CA ALA A 105 -14.10 -19.63 -0.16
C ALA A 105 -13.28 -19.36 1.11
N ASP A 106 -12.25 -20.17 1.37
CA ASP A 106 -11.39 -20.14 2.55
C ASP A 106 -10.17 -19.22 2.41
N ARG A 107 -9.98 -18.58 1.25
CA ARG A 107 -8.76 -17.85 0.92
C ARG A 107 -8.43 -16.70 1.88
N PRO A 108 -9.38 -15.85 2.33
CA PRO A 108 -9.09 -14.84 3.34
C PRO A 108 -8.57 -15.45 4.65
N VAL A 109 -9.13 -16.60 5.07
CA VAL A 109 -8.72 -17.32 6.29
C VAL A 109 -7.32 -17.92 6.12
N GLU A 110 -7.03 -18.49 4.94
CA GLU A 110 -5.73 -19.03 4.60
C GLU A 110 -4.63 -17.94 4.61
N ILE A 111 -4.90 -16.77 4.03
CA ILE A 111 -3.96 -15.65 4.06
C ILE A 111 -3.75 -15.21 5.51
N ALA A 112 -4.81 -15.08 6.31
CA ALA A 112 -4.68 -14.72 7.72
C ALA A 112 -3.85 -15.76 8.50
N ASP A 113 -4.03 -17.06 8.27
CA ASP A 113 -3.18 -18.12 8.85
C ASP A 113 -1.70 -17.92 8.48
N PHE A 114 -1.41 -17.80 7.19
CA PHE A 114 -0.05 -17.71 6.68
C PHE A 114 0.65 -16.42 7.08
N THR A 115 -0.07 -15.32 7.28
CA THR A 115 0.54 -14.02 7.49
C THR A 115 0.50 -13.56 8.95
N GLY A 116 -0.28 -14.21 9.80
CA GLY A 116 -0.56 -13.71 11.15
C GLY A 116 -1.46 -12.47 11.18
N LEU A 117 -1.96 -12.01 10.02
CA LEU A 117 -2.86 -10.86 9.94
C LEU A 117 -4.22 -11.16 10.59
N PRO A 118 -4.92 -10.14 11.11
CA PRO A 118 -6.30 -10.27 11.52
C PRO A 118 -7.20 -10.46 10.31
N LEU A 119 -8.28 -11.21 10.52
CA LEU A 119 -9.33 -11.44 9.54
C LEU A 119 -10.55 -10.59 9.88
N ILE A 120 -10.92 -9.67 8.99
CA ILE A 120 -12.16 -8.92 9.13
C ILE A 120 -13.30 -9.76 8.56
N VAL A 121 -14.34 -9.99 9.37
CA VAL A 121 -15.52 -10.77 8.97
C VAL A 121 -16.81 -10.02 9.20
N VAL A 122 -17.76 -10.23 8.29
CA VAL A 122 -19.15 -9.79 8.45
C VAL A 122 -19.98 -10.87 9.18
N ARG A 123 -19.62 -12.14 8.98
CA ARG A 123 -20.29 -13.32 9.52
C ARG A 123 -19.26 -14.29 10.09
N ASP A 124 -19.63 -15.09 11.08
CA ASP A 124 -18.76 -16.14 11.60
C ASP A 124 -18.47 -17.18 10.53
N GLN A 125 -17.29 -17.81 10.64
CA GLN A 125 -16.79 -18.79 9.68
C GLN A 125 -16.51 -20.15 10.33
N PRO A 126 -17.46 -20.75 11.07
CA PRO A 126 -17.21 -21.99 11.82
C PRO A 126 -16.85 -23.18 10.93
N GLN A 127 -17.27 -23.17 9.66
CA GLN A 127 -16.98 -24.22 8.69
C GLN A 127 -15.48 -24.36 8.38
N PHE A 128 -14.67 -23.34 8.67
CA PHE A 128 -13.23 -23.36 8.43
C PHE A 128 -12.41 -23.71 9.68
N ALA A 129 -13.03 -23.78 10.87
CA ALA A 129 -12.33 -24.04 12.13
C ALA A 129 -11.59 -25.38 12.16
N ALA A 130 -12.14 -26.41 11.50
CA ALA A 130 -11.49 -27.73 11.42
C ALA A 130 -10.15 -27.68 10.65
N ARG A 131 -10.04 -26.81 9.63
CA ARG A 131 -8.82 -26.64 8.83
C ARG A 131 -7.88 -25.58 9.42
N PHE A 132 -8.44 -24.59 10.10
CA PHE A 132 -7.71 -23.46 10.67
C PHE A 132 -8.03 -23.31 12.17
N PRO A 133 -7.39 -24.11 13.04
CA PRO A 133 -7.68 -24.14 14.48
C PRO A 133 -7.53 -22.78 15.18
N TRP A 134 -6.65 -21.90 14.68
CA TRP A 134 -6.45 -20.56 15.22
C TRP A 134 -7.73 -19.71 15.25
N LEU A 135 -8.74 -20.01 14.42
CA LEU A 135 -10.05 -19.34 14.49
C LEU A 135 -10.73 -19.54 15.85
N VAL A 136 -10.44 -20.66 16.52
CA VAL A 136 -10.94 -20.99 17.86
C VAL A 136 -9.91 -20.65 18.93
N ASP A 137 -8.63 -20.91 18.66
CA ASP A 137 -7.56 -20.73 19.64
C ASP A 137 -7.15 -19.26 19.85
N SER A 138 -7.41 -18.41 18.86
CA SER A 138 -7.05 -16.98 18.84
C SER A 138 -8.19 -16.12 18.26
N PRO A 139 -9.37 -16.14 18.88
CA PRO A 139 -10.56 -15.49 18.34
C PRO A 139 -10.42 -13.96 18.27
N GLU A 140 -9.52 -13.37 19.04
CA GLU A 140 -9.20 -11.93 18.99
C GLU A 140 -8.57 -11.48 17.65
N ARG A 141 -8.06 -12.43 16.85
CA ARG A 141 -7.58 -12.17 15.49
C ARG A 141 -8.71 -12.03 14.48
N VAL A 142 -9.92 -12.46 14.82
CA VAL A 142 -11.12 -12.27 14.00
C VAL A 142 -11.74 -10.94 14.38
N LEU A 143 -11.80 -9.97 13.47
CA LEU A 143 -12.41 -8.66 13.71
C LEU A 143 -13.81 -8.64 13.11
N ARG A 144 -14.84 -8.66 13.95
CA ARG A 144 -16.22 -8.57 13.51
C ARG A 144 -16.57 -7.14 13.13
N LEU A 145 -17.03 -6.98 11.89
CA LEU A 145 -17.54 -5.73 11.36
C LEU A 145 -19.01 -5.55 11.75
N THR A 146 -19.30 -4.53 12.54
CA THR A 146 -20.66 -4.18 12.95
C THR A 146 -21.04 -2.79 12.46
N PRO A 147 -22.27 -2.58 11.95
CA PRO A 147 -22.78 -1.24 11.65
C PRO A 147 -22.77 -0.33 12.89
N ARG A 148 -22.52 0.95 12.69
CA ARG A 148 -22.69 2.02 13.69
C ARG A 148 -23.34 3.21 12.99
N ALA A 149 -24.12 4.03 13.69
CA ALA A 149 -24.70 5.24 13.12
C ALA A 149 -23.65 6.05 12.34
N GLY A 150 -23.82 6.16 11.03
CA GLY A 150 -22.91 6.86 10.12
C GLY A 150 -21.56 6.16 9.84
N GLY A 151 -21.39 4.87 10.12
CA GLY A 151 -20.11 4.20 9.91
C GLY A 151 -20.08 2.70 10.24
N ALA A 152 -18.88 2.18 10.41
CA ALA A 152 -18.65 0.80 10.86
C ALA A 152 -17.75 0.76 12.09
N VAL A 153 -17.83 -0.31 12.87
CA VAL A 153 -16.93 -0.59 14.00
C VAL A 153 -16.38 -1.99 13.85
N LEU A 154 -15.09 -2.16 14.17
CA LEU A 154 -14.47 -3.46 14.33
C LEU A 154 -14.43 -3.82 15.81
N THR A 155 -14.89 -5.02 16.12
CA THR A 155 -14.83 -5.61 17.46
C THR A 155 -14.05 -6.92 17.39
N PRO A 156 -13.05 -7.16 18.26
CA PRO A 156 -12.39 -8.46 18.32
C PRO A 156 -13.40 -9.57 18.60
N GLY A 157 -13.19 -10.71 17.96
CA GLY A 157 -13.94 -11.93 18.12
C GLY A 157 -13.62 -12.62 19.44
N GLY A 158 -14.50 -13.56 19.80
CA GLY A 158 -14.57 -14.14 21.13
C GLY A 158 -15.35 -13.21 22.05
N GLU A 159 -16.37 -13.74 22.74
CA GLU A 159 -16.87 -13.04 23.92
C GLU A 159 -15.66 -12.75 24.81
N PRO A 160 -15.48 -11.50 25.30
CA PRO A 160 -14.75 -11.34 26.55
C PRO A 160 -15.61 -12.06 27.58
N THR A 161 -15.43 -13.37 27.72
CA THR A 161 -15.96 -14.07 28.88
C THR A 161 -15.32 -13.36 30.05
N PRO A 162 -16.10 -12.69 30.92
CA PRO A 162 -15.53 -12.03 32.07
C PRO A 162 -14.72 -13.08 32.83
N PRO A 163 -13.49 -12.77 33.25
CA PRO A 163 -12.63 -13.75 33.90
C PRO A 163 -13.35 -14.26 35.14
N LYS A 164 -13.79 -15.52 35.12
CA LYS A 164 -14.49 -16.13 36.27
C LYS A 164 -13.56 -16.27 37.47
N ASP A 165 -12.24 -16.32 37.25
CA ASP A 165 -11.25 -16.65 38.29
C ASP A 165 -10.01 -15.72 38.34
N GLY A 166 -10.01 -14.59 37.63
CA GLY A 166 -8.92 -13.59 37.72
C GLY A 166 -7.51 -14.04 37.28
N LYS A 167 -7.37 -15.18 36.59
CA LYS A 167 -6.07 -15.66 36.08
C LYS A 167 -5.97 -15.45 34.56
N GLU A 168 -4.91 -14.75 34.14
CA GLU A 168 -4.57 -14.59 32.72
C GLU A 168 -4.25 -15.95 32.07
N ARG A 169 -4.64 -16.10 30.79
CA ARG A 169 -4.34 -17.30 30.00
C ARG A 169 -2.92 -17.23 29.43
N LEU A 170 -2.13 -18.27 29.66
CA LEU A 170 -0.84 -18.50 29.01
C LEU A 170 -1.05 -19.01 27.58
N VAL A 171 -0.41 -18.37 26.60
CA VAL A 171 -0.41 -18.77 25.19
C VAL A 171 0.76 -19.73 24.94
N VAL A 172 0.50 -20.89 24.36
CA VAL A 172 1.51 -21.89 23.98
C VAL A 172 1.87 -21.69 22.50
N LYS A 173 3.15 -21.44 22.19
CA LYS A 173 3.67 -21.40 20.81
C LYS A 173 4.21 -22.78 20.41
N GLY A 174 3.73 -23.34 19.32
CA GLY A 174 4.26 -24.57 18.70
C GLY A 174 5.06 -24.26 17.43
N THR A 175 6.21 -24.91 17.25
CA THR A 175 7.07 -24.84 16.06
C THR A 175 6.73 -25.98 15.09
N ALA A 176 6.43 -25.66 13.84
CA ALA A 176 6.27 -26.64 12.76
C ALA A 176 7.36 -26.46 11.71
N THR A 177 8.01 -27.56 11.29
CA THR A 177 9.06 -27.59 10.27
C THR A 177 8.51 -28.28 9.01
N LEU A 178 8.52 -27.59 7.87
CA LEU A 178 8.22 -28.23 6.58
C LEU A 178 9.44 -29.03 6.10
N PRO A 179 9.25 -30.17 5.40
CA PRO A 179 10.33 -30.81 4.67
C PRO A 179 10.73 -29.90 3.51
N ILE A 180 11.90 -29.24 3.66
CA ILE A 180 12.56 -28.56 2.55
C ILE A 180 12.97 -29.67 1.58
N ILE A 181 12.31 -29.78 0.44
CA ILE A 181 12.77 -30.61 -0.67
C ILE A 181 14.07 -29.95 -1.15
N PRO A 182 15.23 -30.63 -1.08
CA PRO A 182 16.47 -30.12 -1.64
C PRO A 182 16.26 -29.91 -3.14
N LEU A 183 16.46 -28.68 -3.61
CA LEU A 183 16.53 -28.41 -5.04
C LEU A 183 17.75 -29.17 -5.57
N GLU A 184 17.53 -30.12 -6.49
CA GLU A 184 18.62 -30.71 -7.25
C GLU A 184 19.36 -29.57 -7.96
N PRO A 185 20.70 -29.52 -7.89
CA PRO A 185 21.48 -28.51 -8.57
C PRO A 185 21.17 -28.60 -10.05
N ALA A 186 20.80 -27.47 -10.66
CA ALA A 186 20.61 -27.39 -12.10
C ALA A 186 21.88 -27.92 -12.78
N ASP A 187 21.71 -28.94 -13.62
CA ASP A 187 22.78 -29.54 -14.40
C ASP A 187 23.60 -28.46 -15.10
N ALA A 188 24.89 -28.39 -14.74
CA ALA A 188 25.86 -27.43 -15.28
C ALA A 188 26.36 -27.83 -16.69
N ASP A 189 25.79 -28.86 -17.31
CA ASP A 189 26.19 -29.37 -18.63
C ASP A 189 25.27 -28.90 -19.76
N ALA A 190 24.92 -27.61 -19.76
CA ALA A 190 24.45 -26.96 -20.99
C ALA A 190 25.68 -26.61 -21.85
N PRO A 191 25.80 -27.13 -23.10
CA PRO A 191 26.93 -26.81 -23.96
C PRO A 191 26.98 -25.31 -24.23
N ALA A 192 28.15 -24.73 -24.03
CA ALA A 192 28.44 -23.32 -24.30
C ALA A 192 28.04 -22.98 -25.75
N THR A 193 27.02 -22.16 -25.91
CA THR A 193 26.73 -21.49 -27.18
C THR A 193 27.90 -20.56 -27.50
N GLU A 194 28.64 -20.88 -28.55
CA GLU A 194 29.73 -20.06 -29.08
C GLU A 194 29.28 -18.62 -29.27
N ALA A 195 30.03 -17.70 -28.67
CA ALA A 195 29.89 -16.28 -28.89
C ALA A 195 30.38 -15.94 -30.31
N PRO A 196 29.66 -15.09 -31.08
CA PRO A 196 30.12 -14.66 -32.38
C PRO A 196 31.31 -13.69 -32.23
N GLU A 197 32.33 -13.97 -33.03
CA GLU A 197 33.57 -13.23 -33.22
C GLU A 197 33.29 -11.78 -33.70
N PRO A 198 33.98 -10.75 -33.17
CA PRO A 198 33.77 -9.37 -33.62
C PRO A 198 34.56 -9.12 -34.92
N ALA A 199 33.84 -9.02 -36.05
CA ALA A 199 34.40 -8.57 -37.31
C ALA A 199 34.75 -7.08 -37.26
N ALA A 200 35.97 -6.77 -37.70
CA ALA A 200 36.55 -5.45 -37.80
C ALA A 200 35.79 -4.52 -38.77
N ALA A 201 35.86 -3.23 -38.46
CA ALA A 201 35.35 -2.14 -39.27
C ALA A 201 36.16 -1.97 -40.57
N ASP A 202 35.46 -1.77 -41.68
CA ASP A 202 36.00 -1.01 -42.81
C ASP A 202 34.89 -0.22 -43.51
N ALA A 203 35.24 1.01 -43.86
CA ALA A 203 34.38 2.01 -44.47
C ALA A 203 34.54 2.03 -45.99
N ALA A 204 33.44 2.05 -46.75
CA ALA A 204 33.33 2.75 -48.04
C ALA A 204 31.88 2.72 -48.56
N ALA A 205 31.42 3.86 -49.06
CA ALA A 205 30.13 4.08 -49.73
C ALA A 205 30.27 3.86 -51.28
N PRO A 206 29.31 4.27 -52.14
CA PRO A 206 28.35 3.37 -52.78
C PRO A 206 28.49 3.29 -54.31
N THR A 207 28.01 2.21 -54.93
CA THR A 207 27.70 2.20 -56.37
C THR A 207 26.47 1.36 -56.72
N SER A 208 25.71 1.95 -57.62
CA SER A 208 24.54 1.47 -58.36
C SER A 208 24.79 0.23 -59.22
N GLY A 209 23.76 -0.59 -59.46
CA GLY A 209 23.75 -1.55 -60.57
C GLY A 209 22.49 -2.42 -60.66
N SER A 210 21.68 -2.18 -61.69
CA SER A 210 20.51 -2.93 -62.16
C SER A 210 20.80 -4.36 -62.65
N ALA A 211 19.69 -5.08 -62.90
CA ALA A 211 19.45 -6.26 -63.76
C ALA A 211 19.40 -7.60 -62.99
N ALA A 212 18.24 -8.26 -62.84
CA ALA A 212 17.33 -8.89 -63.80
C ALA A 212 17.55 -10.41 -63.90
N SER A 213 16.41 -11.13 -64.02
CA SER A 213 16.24 -12.51 -64.50
C SER A 213 16.47 -13.62 -63.47
N SER A 214 15.45 -14.28 -62.92
CA SER A 214 14.43 -15.21 -63.49
C SER A 214 14.95 -16.64 -63.69
N THR A 215 14.30 -17.61 -63.02
CA THR A 215 13.87 -18.98 -63.47
C THR A 215 13.72 -19.87 -62.22
N SER A 216 12.51 -20.20 -61.78
CA SER A 216 11.61 -21.28 -62.24
C SER A 216 11.89 -22.63 -61.58
N GLY A 217 10.92 -23.09 -60.78
CA GLY A 217 10.84 -24.47 -60.27
C GLY A 217 9.43 -24.68 -59.71
N ALA A 218 8.56 -25.18 -60.59
CA ALA A 218 7.13 -25.39 -60.38
C ALA A 218 6.81 -26.82 -59.91
N ALA A 219 5.53 -27.01 -59.57
CA ALA A 219 4.76 -28.26 -59.36
C ALA A 219 4.75 -28.82 -57.91
N ASP A 220 3.62 -29.20 -57.29
CA ASP A 220 2.23 -29.19 -57.76
C ASP A 220 1.21 -29.40 -56.61
N SER A 221 0.04 -28.81 -56.82
CA SER A 221 -1.33 -29.33 -56.59
C SER A 221 -1.89 -29.73 -55.20
N SER A 222 -2.96 -28.99 -54.81
CA SER A 222 -4.33 -29.44 -54.41
C SER A 222 -4.90 -28.59 -53.24
N SER A 223 -5.65 -27.51 -53.48
CA SER A 223 -7.07 -27.40 -53.87
C SER A 223 -8.09 -27.97 -52.85
N THR A 224 -8.63 -27.12 -51.98
CA THR A 224 -10.03 -27.23 -51.54
C THR A 224 -10.58 -25.83 -51.23
N SER A 225 -11.59 -25.44 -51.99
CA SER A 225 -12.23 -24.13 -52.03
C SER A 225 -13.46 -24.10 -51.14
N SER A 226 -13.72 -22.99 -50.45
CA SER A 226 -15.07 -22.54 -50.07
C SER A 226 -15.06 -21.04 -49.68
N PRO A 227 -16.19 -20.33 -49.83
CA PRO A 227 -16.19 -18.97 -50.37
C PRO A 227 -16.43 -17.85 -49.35
N SER A 228 -15.85 -16.68 -49.63
CA SER A 228 -16.18 -15.38 -49.02
C SER A 228 -17.56 -14.90 -49.47
N PRO A 229 -18.38 -14.31 -48.57
CA PRO A 229 -19.59 -13.62 -48.97
C PRO A 229 -19.31 -12.18 -49.39
N ALA A 230 -20.20 -11.74 -50.29
CA ALA A 230 -20.17 -10.52 -51.06
C ALA A 230 -20.42 -9.24 -50.22
N SER A 231 -19.74 -8.18 -50.66
CA SER A 231 -20.05 -6.79 -50.37
C SER A 231 -21.42 -6.43 -50.93
N ALA A 232 -22.30 -5.87 -50.09
CA ALA A 232 -23.56 -5.29 -50.51
C ALA A 232 -23.48 -3.76 -50.43
N ASP A 233 -23.75 -3.13 -51.57
CA ASP A 233 -24.14 -1.74 -51.74
C ASP A 233 -25.31 -1.35 -50.84
N ILE A 234 -25.21 -0.21 -50.15
CA ILE A 234 -26.36 0.60 -49.74
C ILE A 234 -26.03 2.07 -49.98
N SER A 235 -26.79 2.67 -50.89
CA SER A 235 -26.87 4.08 -51.22
C SER A 235 -27.57 4.93 -50.15
N GLU A 236 -27.24 6.21 -50.15
CA GLU A 236 -28.12 7.39 -49.91
C GLU A 236 -29.03 7.42 -48.68
N ILE A 237 -28.61 8.15 -47.63
CA ILE A 237 -29.50 9.02 -46.84
C ILE A 237 -28.80 10.37 -46.58
N SER A 238 -29.57 11.42 -46.82
CA SER A 238 -29.21 12.83 -46.93
C SER A 238 -28.79 13.53 -45.62
N ASP A 239 -27.91 14.52 -45.77
CA ASP A 239 -27.63 15.61 -44.81
C ASP A 239 -28.89 16.41 -44.46
N PRO A 240 -29.01 16.87 -43.20
CA PRO A 240 -29.59 18.17 -42.93
C PRO A 240 -28.51 19.15 -42.45
N SER A 241 -28.38 20.22 -43.23
CA SER A 241 -27.73 21.50 -42.94
C SER A 241 -27.75 21.90 -41.46
N GLU A 242 -26.57 22.03 -40.85
CA GLU A 242 -26.38 22.74 -39.59
C GLU A 242 -26.09 24.22 -39.90
N LYS A 243 -27.07 25.07 -39.56
CA LYS A 243 -26.96 26.53 -39.66
C LYS A 243 -25.96 27.04 -38.64
N ALA A 244 -24.95 27.76 -39.14
CA ALA A 244 -24.12 28.65 -38.35
C ALA A 244 -24.98 29.78 -37.76
N GLU A 245 -25.04 29.86 -36.43
CA GLU A 245 -25.47 31.07 -35.74
C GLU A 245 -24.36 31.50 -34.77
N THR A 246 -23.80 32.64 -35.13
CA THR A 246 -22.75 33.42 -34.47
C THR A 246 -23.11 33.80 -33.03
N VAL A 247 -22.29 33.41 -32.06
CA VAL A 247 -22.32 33.98 -30.71
C VAL A 247 -21.12 34.90 -30.52
N ALA A 248 -21.44 36.14 -30.18
CA ALA A 248 -20.56 37.28 -30.06
C ALA A 248 -19.53 37.15 -28.93
N ALA A 249 -18.28 37.51 -29.25
CA ALA A 249 -17.20 37.70 -28.30
C ALA A 249 -17.49 38.90 -27.37
N SER A 250 -17.63 38.63 -26.09
CA SER A 250 -17.72 39.67 -25.06
C SER A 250 -16.32 40.14 -24.66
N LYS A 251 -16.08 41.44 -24.85
CA LYS A 251 -14.89 42.18 -24.38
C LYS A 251 -14.76 42.11 -22.85
N PRO A 252 -13.54 41.94 -22.29
CA PRO A 252 -13.30 42.22 -20.88
C PRO A 252 -13.06 43.73 -20.66
N SER A 253 -13.82 44.32 -19.74
CA SER A 253 -13.61 45.68 -19.24
C SER A 253 -12.40 45.75 -18.28
N PRO A 254 -11.68 46.90 -18.24
CA PRO A 254 -10.43 47.06 -17.51
C PRO A 254 -10.66 47.31 -16.01
N ARG A 255 -9.76 46.75 -15.20
CA ARG A 255 -9.67 46.96 -13.75
C ARG A 255 -8.89 48.27 -13.46
N PRO A 256 -9.34 49.15 -12.57
CA PRO A 256 -8.62 50.38 -12.24
C PRO A 256 -7.46 50.13 -11.27
N SER A 257 -6.33 50.78 -11.56
CA SER A 257 -5.13 50.88 -10.73
C SER A 257 -5.38 51.68 -9.45
N PRO A 258 -4.85 51.28 -8.28
CA PRO A 258 -4.77 52.17 -7.13
C PRO A 258 -3.44 52.94 -7.12
N THR A 259 -3.58 54.26 -7.03
CA THR A 259 -2.56 55.28 -6.91
C THR A 259 -1.85 55.23 -5.55
N ALA A 260 -0.56 55.55 -5.58
CA ALA A 260 0.34 55.63 -4.44
C ALA A 260 -0.03 56.77 -3.47
N SER A 261 0.26 56.56 -2.18
CA SER A 261 0.52 57.65 -1.22
C SER A 261 1.54 57.19 -0.17
N LYS A 262 2.64 57.93 -0.13
CA LYS A 262 3.74 57.94 0.86
C LYS A 262 3.19 58.46 2.22
N PRO A 263 3.82 58.12 3.36
CA PRO A 263 4.63 59.17 3.99
C PRO A 263 5.91 58.67 4.69
N ALA A 264 6.63 59.66 5.23
CA ALA A 264 8.05 59.73 5.55
C ALA A 264 8.56 58.91 6.74
N THR A 265 9.87 58.66 6.66
CA THR A 265 10.85 58.27 7.69
C THR A 265 10.84 59.20 8.91
N PRO A 266 11.32 58.73 10.08
CA PRO A 266 12.58 59.32 10.56
C PRO A 266 13.59 58.31 11.11
N ALA A 267 14.80 58.83 11.29
CA ALA A 267 16.10 58.16 11.33
C ALA A 267 16.47 57.42 12.63
N ALA A 268 17.39 56.46 12.42
CA ALA A 268 18.47 55.85 13.22
C ALA A 268 18.82 56.43 14.62
N PRO A 269 19.47 55.64 15.52
CA PRO A 269 20.90 55.36 15.34
C PRO A 269 21.36 53.92 15.64
N ALA A 270 22.59 53.69 15.21
CA ALA A 270 23.35 52.46 15.18
C ALA A 270 23.80 51.92 16.55
N ALA A 271 23.93 50.59 16.64
CA ALA A 271 24.94 49.91 17.45
C ALA A 271 25.19 48.50 16.87
N ALA A 272 26.44 48.22 16.49
CA ALA A 272 26.95 46.87 16.28
C ALA A 272 26.98 46.12 17.64
N PRO A 273 26.94 44.77 17.65
CA PRO A 273 28.22 44.05 17.62
C PRO A 273 28.20 42.66 16.94
N GLN A 274 29.37 42.33 16.39
CA GLN A 274 30.14 41.10 16.57
C GLN A 274 29.45 39.75 16.46
N GLY A 275 29.96 38.96 15.50
CA GLY A 275 29.66 37.55 15.34
C GLY A 275 30.02 36.72 16.57
N GLY A 276 29.06 35.90 16.97
CA GLY A 276 29.24 34.77 17.84
C GLY A 276 28.31 33.67 17.33
N ARG A 277 28.89 32.59 16.83
CA ARG A 277 28.18 31.36 16.48
C ARG A 277 27.63 30.79 17.79
N PRO A 278 26.30 30.59 17.95
CA PRO A 278 25.79 30.01 19.19
C PRO A 278 26.03 28.50 19.17
N ASP A 279 27.17 28.06 19.74
CA ASP A 279 27.29 26.73 20.34
C ASP A 279 26.41 26.71 21.59
N GLY A 280 25.11 26.56 21.36
CA GLY A 280 24.10 26.50 22.38
C GLY A 280 23.05 25.51 21.93
N VAL A 281 23.38 24.22 22.03
CA VAL A 281 22.39 23.15 22.04
C VAL A 281 21.51 23.43 23.26
N GLN A 282 20.43 24.17 23.06
CA GLN A 282 19.33 24.16 24.00
C GLN A 282 18.76 22.74 23.93
N THR A 283 19.23 21.89 24.84
CA THR A 283 18.48 20.74 25.32
C THR A 283 17.13 21.27 25.80
N PHE A 284 16.14 21.25 24.90
CA PHE A 284 14.74 21.50 25.20
C PHE A 284 14.21 20.32 26.03
N THR A 285 14.73 20.17 27.25
CA THR A 285 14.27 19.23 28.27
C THR A 285 13.23 19.94 29.14
N ALA A 286 12.18 20.50 28.54
CA ALA A 286 11.16 21.21 29.31
C ALA A 286 9.78 21.27 28.62
N ARG A 287 9.20 20.12 28.28
CA ARG A 287 7.74 19.91 28.25
C ARG A 287 7.35 18.58 28.90
N GLY A 288 7.97 18.28 30.04
CA GLY A 288 7.76 17.02 30.76
C GLY A 288 6.57 16.99 31.73
N SER A 289 5.90 18.10 32.05
CA SER A 289 5.04 18.12 33.26
C SER A 289 3.55 18.42 33.08
N GLN A 290 3.04 18.68 31.86
CA GLN A 290 1.60 19.03 31.68
C GLN A 290 0.72 17.93 31.04
N ARG A 291 1.22 16.69 30.87
CA ARG A 291 0.40 15.54 30.45
C ARG A 291 -0.19 14.73 31.63
N ALA A 292 -0.16 15.28 32.85
CA ALA A 292 -0.76 14.66 34.03
C ALA A 292 -2.28 14.93 34.06
N GLY A 293 -3.08 14.13 33.35
CA GLY A 293 -4.53 14.21 33.44
C GLY A 293 -5.32 13.53 32.32
N ARG A 294 -4.67 13.10 31.22
CA ARG A 294 -5.36 12.28 30.22
C ARG A 294 -5.40 10.84 30.71
N THR A 295 -6.59 10.37 31.02
CA THR A 295 -6.87 8.95 31.29
C THR A 295 -6.36 8.12 30.11
N ARG A 296 -5.27 7.39 30.32
CA ARG A 296 -4.70 6.49 29.33
C ARG A 296 -5.64 5.30 29.20
N VAL A 297 -6.55 5.35 28.24
CA VAL A 297 -7.34 4.17 27.87
C VAL A 297 -6.38 3.19 27.21
N MET A 298 -5.97 2.15 27.94
CA MET A 298 -5.26 1.00 27.36
C MET A 298 -6.23 0.28 26.43
N ARG A 299 -6.28 0.68 25.15
CA ARG A 299 -6.83 -0.20 24.12
C ARG A 299 -5.87 -1.37 23.98
N ARG A 300 -6.41 -2.59 23.95
CA ARG A 300 -5.61 -3.81 23.71
C ARG A 300 -4.75 -3.58 22.48
N ARG A 301 -3.44 -3.76 22.64
CA ARG A 301 -2.50 -3.71 21.53
C ARG A 301 -2.83 -4.85 20.59
N PHE A 302 -3.20 -4.51 19.37
CA PHE A 302 -3.16 -5.49 18.31
C PHE A 302 -1.71 -5.59 17.81
N THR A 303 -0.98 -6.59 18.28
CA THR A 303 0.25 -7.04 17.65
C THR A 303 -0.13 -8.09 16.62
N ARG A 304 0.41 -7.97 15.40
CA ARG A 304 0.31 -9.03 14.39
C ARG A 304 0.76 -10.35 15.02
N ALA A 305 -0.03 -11.41 14.82
CA ALA A 305 0.33 -12.72 15.33
C ALA A 305 1.55 -13.24 14.55
N ASP A 306 2.26 -14.20 15.13
CA ASP A 306 3.30 -14.89 14.37
C ASP A 306 2.66 -15.60 13.16
N PRO A 307 3.25 -15.50 11.96
CA PRO A 307 2.86 -16.32 10.81
C PRO A 307 2.89 -17.82 11.15
N SER A 308 2.02 -18.61 10.52
CA SER A 308 2.16 -20.07 10.60
C SER A 308 3.49 -20.52 9.98
N GLY A 309 4.04 -21.67 10.40
CA GLY A 309 5.34 -22.14 9.88
C GLY A 309 5.35 -22.30 8.35
N VAL A 310 4.23 -22.71 7.76
CA VAL A 310 4.03 -22.74 6.31
C VAL A 310 4.06 -21.33 5.73
N GLY A 311 3.32 -20.40 6.33
CA GLY A 311 3.29 -19.00 5.93
C GLY A 311 4.67 -18.34 5.96
N SER A 312 5.43 -18.52 7.04
CA SER A 312 6.82 -18.05 7.15
C SER A 312 7.68 -18.60 6.01
N ALA A 313 7.61 -19.90 5.73
CA ALA A 313 8.37 -20.53 4.65
C ALA A 313 7.98 -19.97 3.27
N LEU A 314 6.69 -19.74 3.02
CA LEU A 314 6.21 -19.16 1.76
C LEU A 314 6.66 -17.70 1.60
N MET A 315 6.55 -16.88 2.64
CA MET A 315 6.90 -15.46 2.58
C MET A 315 8.42 -15.22 2.53
N ALA A 316 9.24 -16.18 2.95
CA ALA A 316 10.69 -16.12 2.85
C ALA A 316 11.22 -16.31 1.42
N ARG A 317 10.36 -16.70 0.48
CA ARG A 317 10.73 -17.02 -0.91
C ARG A 317 10.09 -16.04 -1.88
N GLU A 318 10.79 -15.81 -3.00
CA GLU A 318 10.23 -15.08 -4.13
C GLU A 318 9.60 -16.07 -5.11
N TRP A 319 8.34 -15.84 -5.45
CA TRP A 319 7.58 -16.71 -6.36
C TRP A 319 7.33 -16.05 -7.71
N ARG A 320 7.24 -16.85 -8.78
CA ARG A 320 6.86 -16.37 -10.12
C ARG A 320 5.74 -17.19 -10.72
N CYS A 321 4.78 -16.49 -11.31
CA CYS A 321 3.80 -17.09 -12.19
C CYS A 321 4.39 -17.28 -13.58
N LYS A 322 3.91 -18.30 -14.30
CA LYS A 322 4.21 -18.51 -15.72
C LYS A 322 3.71 -17.33 -16.59
N GLU A 323 2.61 -16.70 -16.17
CA GLU A 323 2.05 -15.53 -16.85
C GLU A 323 2.87 -14.27 -16.50
N PRO A 324 3.62 -13.67 -17.44
CA PRO A 324 4.53 -12.57 -17.16
C PRO A 324 3.82 -11.31 -16.67
N ASP A 325 2.60 -11.08 -17.15
CA ASP A 325 1.76 -9.92 -16.83
C ASP A 325 0.84 -10.18 -15.62
N CYS A 326 1.06 -11.27 -14.88
CA CYS A 326 0.33 -11.50 -13.64
C CYS A 326 0.62 -10.36 -12.64
N PRO A 327 -0.39 -9.60 -12.17
CA PRO A 327 -0.12 -8.45 -11.32
C PRO A 327 0.36 -8.82 -9.91
N ALA A 328 0.12 -10.07 -9.48
CA ALA A 328 0.54 -10.58 -8.18
C ALA A 328 1.92 -11.26 -8.21
N PHE A 329 2.21 -12.03 -9.26
CA PHE A 329 3.36 -12.94 -9.32
C PHE A 329 4.16 -12.84 -10.64
N GLY A 330 3.81 -11.90 -11.51
CA GLY A 330 4.48 -11.66 -12.78
C GLY A 330 5.81 -10.94 -12.59
N ARG A 331 6.53 -10.75 -13.70
CA ARG A 331 7.84 -10.07 -13.69
C ARG A 331 7.71 -8.58 -13.42
N PHE A 332 6.64 -7.96 -13.94
CA PHE A 332 6.42 -6.51 -13.94
C PHE A 332 5.39 -6.06 -12.90
N ARG A 333 5.20 -6.84 -11.82
CA ARG A 333 4.30 -6.46 -10.72
C ARG A 333 4.71 -5.10 -10.14
N ARG A 334 3.71 -4.28 -9.81
CA ARG A 334 3.91 -2.92 -9.25
C ARG A 334 3.96 -2.90 -7.73
N ILE A 335 3.40 -3.92 -7.10
CA ILE A 335 3.24 -4.02 -5.65
C ILE A 335 4.05 -5.23 -5.16
N GLY A 336 4.40 -5.24 -3.87
CA GLY A 336 5.05 -6.37 -3.23
C GLY A 336 4.26 -7.67 -3.39
N GLN A 337 4.93 -8.78 -3.09
CA GLN A 337 4.40 -10.11 -3.40
C GLN A 337 3.39 -10.59 -2.34
N PRO A 338 2.16 -10.98 -2.76
CA PRO A 338 1.20 -11.67 -1.90
C PRO A 338 1.67 -13.07 -1.50
N VAL A 339 1.02 -13.67 -0.49
CA VAL A 339 1.29 -15.08 -0.17
C VAL A 339 0.71 -15.98 -1.27
N PRO A 340 1.42 -17.01 -1.75
CA PRO A 340 0.84 -18.05 -2.58
C PRO A 340 -0.42 -18.71 -2.01
N ARG A 341 -1.24 -19.31 -2.86
CA ARG A 341 -2.29 -20.27 -2.44
C ARG A 341 -1.69 -21.65 -2.31
N MET A 342 -2.04 -22.40 -1.27
CA MET A 342 -1.63 -23.79 -1.17
C MET A 342 -2.67 -24.71 -1.81
N ARG A 343 -2.25 -25.51 -2.78
CA ARG A 343 -3.09 -26.53 -3.42
C ARG A 343 -2.38 -27.87 -3.37
N ALA A 344 -2.94 -28.81 -2.59
CA ALA A 344 -2.35 -30.14 -2.39
C ALA A 344 -0.85 -30.10 -2.03
N GLY A 345 -0.46 -29.15 -1.17
CA GLY A 345 0.93 -28.97 -0.75
C GLY A 345 1.82 -28.18 -1.73
N VAL A 346 1.30 -27.75 -2.88
CA VAL A 346 2.04 -26.98 -3.89
C VAL A 346 1.63 -25.50 -3.86
N PRO A 347 2.59 -24.55 -3.80
CA PRO A 347 2.32 -23.12 -3.96
C PRO A 347 1.80 -22.81 -5.37
N ALA A 348 0.64 -22.18 -5.45
CA ALA A 348 -0.06 -21.87 -6.68
C ALA A 348 -0.46 -20.39 -6.74
N CYS A 349 -0.52 -19.85 -7.96
CA CYS A 349 -0.99 -18.50 -8.22
C CYS A 349 -2.49 -18.42 -7.87
N PRO A 350 -2.92 -17.51 -6.98
CA PRO A 350 -4.34 -17.37 -6.66
C PRO A 350 -5.17 -16.94 -7.87
N ARG A 351 -4.62 -16.14 -8.80
CA ARG A 351 -5.32 -15.64 -9.99
C ARG A 351 -5.45 -16.68 -11.09
N HIS A 352 -4.36 -17.38 -11.43
CA HIS A 352 -4.31 -18.32 -12.56
C HIS A 352 -4.51 -19.78 -12.15
N GLY A 353 -4.28 -20.13 -10.88
CA GLY A 353 -4.39 -21.50 -10.37
C GLY A 353 -3.18 -22.39 -10.66
N GLU A 354 -2.26 -21.93 -11.50
CA GLU A 354 -1.01 -22.60 -11.89
C GLU A 354 0.00 -22.65 -10.75
N ALA A 355 0.83 -23.70 -10.73
CA ALA A 355 1.95 -23.81 -9.80
C ALA A 355 2.93 -22.64 -9.99
N LEU A 356 3.41 -22.08 -8.88
CA LEU A 356 4.40 -21.01 -8.90
C LEU A 356 5.81 -21.59 -8.94
N LYS A 357 6.69 -20.92 -9.69
CA LYS A 357 8.13 -21.19 -9.67
C LYS A 357 8.77 -20.46 -8.49
N ASP A 358 9.53 -21.17 -7.67
CA ASP A 358 10.40 -20.58 -6.66
C ASP A 358 11.64 -19.97 -7.36
N VAL A 359 11.90 -18.68 -7.12
CA VAL A 359 13.04 -17.93 -7.68
C VAL A 359 14.20 -17.82 -6.70
N GLY A 360 13.97 -18.16 -5.43
CA GLY A 360 14.97 -18.02 -4.39
C GLY A 360 14.45 -17.29 -3.17
N LEU A 361 15.37 -16.74 -2.37
CA LEU A 361 15.03 -15.99 -1.18
C LEU A 361 14.41 -14.64 -1.55
N ARG A 362 13.34 -14.26 -0.84
CA ARG A 362 12.73 -12.94 -0.99
C ARG A 362 13.72 -11.88 -0.51
N PRO A 363 13.97 -10.81 -1.29
CA PRO A 363 14.75 -9.68 -0.81
C PRO A 363 14.16 -9.10 0.47
N ALA A 364 15.02 -8.71 1.41
CA ALA A 364 14.59 -8.14 2.68
C ALA A 364 13.80 -6.84 2.44
N ALA A 365 12.64 -6.74 3.08
CA ALA A 365 11.74 -5.61 2.96
C ALA A 365 11.12 -5.32 4.33
N PHE A 366 11.03 -4.04 4.67
CA PHE A 366 10.55 -3.58 5.97
C PHE A 366 9.44 -2.57 5.79
N ALA A 367 8.30 -2.79 6.44
CA ALA A 367 7.30 -1.73 6.58
C ALA A 367 7.86 -0.63 7.48
N VAL A 368 7.60 0.62 7.12
CA VAL A 368 7.96 1.79 7.91
C VAL A 368 6.73 2.67 8.04
N SER A 369 6.46 3.13 9.26
CA SER A 369 5.33 4.00 9.59
C SER A 369 5.83 5.39 9.89
N VAL A 370 5.24 6.41 9.26
CA VAL A 370 5.41 7.81 9.66
C VAL A 370 4.37 8.10 10.74
N VAL A 371 4.83 8.48 11.94
CA VAL A 371 3.99 8.87 13.07
C VAL A 371 4.16 10.35 13.32
N VAL A 372 3.05 11.08 13.36
CA VAL A 372 3.02 12.52 13.65
C VAL A 372 2.03 12.75 14.77
N GLU A 373 2.50 13.29 15.90
CA GLU A 373 1.73 13.53 17.12
C GLU A 373 1.01 12.26 17.60
N ASP A 374 1.78 11.17 17.72
CA ASP A 374 1.33 9.84 18.15
C ASP A 374 0.33 9.13 17.19
N LEU A 375 -0.01 9.73 16.05
CA LEU A 375 -0.87 9.14 15.01
C LEU A 375 -0.06 8.70 13.80
N ALA A 376 -0.13 7.41 13.46
CA ALA A 376 0.46 6.90 12.21
C ALA A 376 -0.30 7.48 11.01
N ARG A 377 0.42 8.18 10.12
CA ARG A 377 -0.14 8.92 8.98
C ARG A 377 -0.02 8.16 7.67
N ARG A 378 1.11 7.49 7.45
CA ARG A 378 1.44 6.76 6.22
C ARG A 378 2.32 5.56 6.55
N ARG A 379 2.10 4.46 5.84
CA ARG A 379 2.99 3.29 5.79
C ARG A 379 3.62 3.18 4.41
N PHE A 380 4.85 2.71 4.34
CA PHE A 380 5.57 2.44 3.10
C PHE A 380 6.58 1.30 3.32
N VAL A 381 7.15 0.76 2.25
CA VAL A 381 8.16 -0.31 2.33
C VAL A 381 9.52 0.25 1.99
N VAL A 382 10.53 -0.16 2.74
CA VAL A 382 11.94 0.00 2.38
C VAL A 382 12.49 -1.37 2.02
N GLY A 383 12.95 -1.53 0.79
CA GLY A 383 13.52 -2.77 0.25
C GLY A 383 14.99 -2.63 -0.12
N VAL A 384 15.62 -3.73 -0.52
CA VAL A 384 17.02 -3.75 -0.99
C VAL A 384 17.19 -2.97 -2.30
N ASP A 385 16.18 -2.97 -3.16
CA ASP A 385 16.29 -2.44 -4.53
C ASP A 385 16.24 -0.91 -4.61
N ARG A 386 15.70 -0.24 -3.58
CA ARG A 386 15.48 1.20 -3.59
C ARG A 386 15.63 1.79 -2.20
N ALA A 387 16.54 2.76 -2.09
CA ALA A 387 16.60 3.63 -0.93
C ALA A 387 15.47 4.68 -0.98
N MET A 388 14.91 4.99 0.18
CA MET A 388 13.82 5.93 0.36
C MET A 388 14.31 7.21 1.03
N VAL A 389 14.05 8.37 0.45
CA VAL A 389 14.30 9.65 1.13
C VAL A 389 13.04 10.07 1.89
N VAL A 390 13.25 10.56 3.11
CA VAL A 390 12.17 11.11 3.95
C VAL A 390 12.54 12.53 4.31
N GLY A 391 11.59 13.44 4.14
CA GLY A 391 11.79 14.84 4.51
C GLY A 391 10.53 15.64 4.30
N ARG A 392 10.62 16.96 4.49
CA ARG A 392 9.48 17.85 4.38
C ARG A 392 8.87 17.81 2.98
N GLU A 393 9.72 17.81 1.96
CA GLU A 393 9.34 17.89 0.55
C GLU A 393 10.51 17.32 -0.30
N PRO A 394 10.67 15.98 -0.35
CA PRO A 394 11.68 15.34 -1.18
C PRO A 394 11.49 15.65 -2.67
N ALA A 395 12.56 15.56 -3.46
CA ALA A 395 12.52 15.86 -4.89
C ALA A 395 11.77 14.81 -5.71
N ASP A 396 11.90 13.51 -5.35
CA ASP A 396 11.24 12.40 -6.03
C ASP A 396 9.80 12.23 -5.48
N PRO A 397 8.75 12.20 -6.34
CA PRO A 397 7.38 11.96 -5.88
C PRO A 397 7.16 10.58 -5.23
N ASP A 398 7.99 9.60 -5.55
CA ASP A 398 7.91 8.26 -4.96
C ASP A 398 8.57 8.20 -3.57
N ASP A 399 9.26 9.27 -3.13
CA ASP A 399 9.79 9.46 -1.78
C ASP A 399 8.73 9.92 -0.77
N ILE A 400 9.10 9.98 0.51
CA ILE A 400 8.15 10.19 1.60
C ILE A 400 8.19 11.63 2.08
N ALA A 401 7.28 12.44 1.53
CA ALA A 401 6.99 13.78 2.02
C ALA A 401 6.18 13.72 3.33
N VAL A 402 6.69 14.38 4.37
CA VAL A 402 5.99 14.54 5.66
C VAL A 402 5.38 15.94 5.84
N GLY A 403 5.75 16.90 4.99
CA GLY A 403 5.44 18.33 5.15
C GLY A 403 3.95 18.65 5.32
N GLN A 404 3.07 17.89 4.66
CA GLN A 404 1.62 18.06 4.74
C GLN A 404 1.02 17.78 6.14
N TRP A 405 1.76 17.14 7.05
CA TRP A 405 1.32 16.87 8.42
C TRP A 405 2.04 17.72 9.46
N LEU A 406 3.00 18.56 9.05
CA LEU A 406 3.83 19.33 9.97
C LEU A 406 3.17 20.66 10.32
N HIS A 407 3.28 21.06 11.59
CA HIS A 407 3.08 22.45 11.97
C HIS A 407 4.30 23.31 11.57
N GLU A 408 4.17 24.63 11.61
CA GLU A 408 5.17 25.58 11.10
C GLU A 408 6.58 25.36 11.67
N ALA A 409 6.71 25.22 13.00
CA ALA A 409 8.03 25.00 13.62
C ALA A 409 8.70 23.66 13.20
N ALA A 410 7.93 22.58 13.06
CA ALA A 410 8.46 21.30 12.59
C ALA A 410 8.82 21.39 11.09
N ALA A 411 8.01 22.10 10.30
CA ALA A 411 8.31 22.35 8.90
C ALA A 411 9.57 23.20 8.72
N ALA A 412 9.82 24.20 9.57
CA ALA A 412 11.06 24.98 9.52
C ALA A 412 12.30 24.15 9.92
N TRP A 413 12.12 23.18 10.82
CA TRP A 413 13.19 22.30 11.31
C TRP A 413 13.52 21.15 10.35
N ILE A 414 12.51 20.48 9.81
CA ILE A 414 12.71 19.30 8.97
C ILE A 414 13.15 19.76 7.57
N ALA A 415 14.37 19.40 7.19
CA ALA A 415 14.90 19.63 5.85
C ALA A 415 14.01 19.03 4.75
N LYS A 416 14.13 19.55 3.52
CA LYS A 416 13.41 19.01 2.34
C LYS A 416 13.69 17.52 2.16
N GLU A 417 14.97 17.15 2.29
CA GLU A 417 15.48 15.78 2.36
C GLU A 417 16.21 15.63 3.70
N HIS A 418 15.56 15.00 4.67
CA HIS A 418 16.06 14.99 6.05
C HIS A 418 16.88 13.74 6.35
N LEU A 419 16.45 12.58 5.85
CA LEU A 419 17.19 11.34 5.98
C LEU A 419 16.92 10.41 4.80
N LYS A 420 17.79 9.42 4.65
CA LYS A 420 17.69 8.33 3.69
C LYS A 420 17.57 7.01 4.44
N LEU A 421 16.56 6.20 4.11
CA LEU A 421 16.43 4.81 4.55
C LEU A 421 16.82 3.86 3.43
N GLU A 422 17.54 2.80 3.77
CA GLU A 422 17.90 1.74 2.84
C GLU A 422 18.04 0.42 3.57
N VAL A 423 18.05 -0.70 2.85
CA VAL A 423 18.35 -2.01 3.45
C VAL A 423 19.79 -2.38 3.11
N ARG A 424 20.64 -2.54 4.14
CA ARG A 424 22.01 -3.06 4.01
C ARG A 424 22.17 -4.27 4.91
N ASP A 425 22.79 -5.32 4.38
CA ASP A 425 23.01 -6.59 5.08
C ASP A 425 21.73 -7.18 5.69
N GLY A 426 20.61 -7.04 4.95
CA GLY A 426 19.29 -7.51 5.38
C GLY A 426 18.71 -6.74 6.56
N ARG A 427 19.21 -5.54 6.87
CA ARG A 427 18.72 -4.69 7.96
C ARG A 427 18.45 -3.26 7.49
N PRO A 428 17.47 -2.56 8.06
CA PRO A 428 17.22 -1.17 7.73
C PRO A 428 18.33 -0.28 8.30
N VAL A 429 18.86 0.60 7.46
CA VAL A 429 19.88 1.60 7.81
C VAL A 429 19.31 2.97 7.50
N VAL A 430 19.46 3.88 8.45
CA VAL A 430 19.10 5.30 8.31
C VAL A 430 20.38 6.10 8.18
N THR A 431 20.43 6.99 7.20
CA THR A 431 21.49 7.99 7.07
C THR A 431 20.88 9.38 7.19
N ASP A 432 21.29 10.13 8.21
CA ASP A 432 20.89 11.52 8.35
C ASP A 432 21.54 12.37 7.25
N THR A 433 20.73 13.17 6.54
CA THR A 433 21.21 14.09 5.50
C THR A 433 20.95 15.55 5.88
N SER A 434 20.35 15.78 7.05
CA SER A 434 19.94 17.11 7.50
C SER A 434 21.07 17.87 8.20
N GLU A 435 21.00 19.20 8.21
CA GLU A 435 21.90 20.04 9.02
C GLU A 435 21.51 20.03 10.51
N ASN A 436 20.26 19.70 10.80
CA ASN A 436 19.71 19.71 12.15
C ASN A 436 19.95 18.40 12.90
N GLY A 437 20.37 17.33 12.22
CA GLY A 437 20.56 16.01 12.79
C GLY A 437 19.25 15.29 13.13
N THR A 438 19.34 13.97 13.23
CA THR A 438 18.23 13.05 13.50
C THR A 438 18.43 12.36 14.85
N LEU A 439 17.37 12.13 15.62
CA LEU A 439 17.42 11.38 16.87
C LEU A 439 17.04 9.91 16.65
N ILE A 440 17.82 9.00 17.21
CA ILE A 440 17.52 7.57 17.27
C ILE A 440 17.10 7.25 18.70
N TRP A 441 15.90 6.69 18.85
CA TRP A 441 15.39 6.14 20.10
C TRP A 441 15.68 4.65 20.14
N LYS A 442 16.59 4.22 21.00
CA LYS A 442 16.82 2.80 21.26
C LYS A 442 15.77 2.28 22.23
N ARG A 443 15.09 1.21 21.85
CA ARG A 443 13.96 0.66 22.61
C ARG A 443 14.09 -0.85 22.75
N SER A 444 13.82 -1.35 23.95
CA SER A 444 13.65 -2.78 24.21
C SER A 444 12.20 -3.24 24.00
N ALA A 445 11.25 -2.31 24.10
CA ALA A 445 9.81 -2.53 23.95
C ALA A 445 9.13 -1.25 23.45
N PRO A 446 7.92 -1.32 22.89
CA PRO A 446 7.28 -0.16 22.25
C PRO A 446 7.13 1.09 23.13
N ASP A 447 7.03 0.95 24.46
CA ASP A 447 6.92 2.10 25.37
C ASP A 447 8.20 2.49 26.10
N ILE A 448 9.25 1.66 26.02
CA ILE A 448 10.44 1.84 26.84
C ILE A 448 11.47 2.58 25.99
N LYS A 449 11.55 3.89 26.21
CA LYS A 449 12.61 4.76 25.67
C LYS A 449 13.81 4.65 26.61
N GLU A 450 14.85 3.93 26.21
CA GLU A 450 16.01 3.65 27.06
C GLU A 450 17.12 4.68 26.83
N GLU A 451 17.58 4.77 25.58
CA GLU A 451 18.70 5.63 25.19
C GLU A 451 18.32 6.43 23.94
N THR A 452 18.85 7.66 23.87
CA THR A 452 18.77 8.50 22.69
C THR A 452 20.16 8.71 22.11
N GLU A 453 20.31 8.50 20.81
CA GLU A 453 21.53 8.80 20.08
C GLU A 453 21.22 9.79 18.96
N ARG A 454 21.91 10.93 18.94
CA ARG A 454 21.76 11.89 17.84
C ARG A 454 22.81 11.65 16.78
N ILE A 455 22.35 11.49 15.53
CA ILE A 455 23.21 11.33 14.36
C ILE A 455 23.20 12.60 13.52
N TYR A 456 24.36 12.92 12.93
CA TYR A 456 24.58 14.08 12.06
C TYR A 456 25.42 13.65 10.87
N HIS A 457 24.85 13.62 9.67
CA HIS A 457 25.52 13.13 8.46
C HIS A 457 26.16 11.74 8.65
N LYS A 458 25.54 10.91 9.48
CA LYS A 458 26.01 9.56 9.84
C LYS A 458 24.92 8.53 9.56
N SER A 459 25.36 7.30 9.29
CA SER A 459 24.48 6.15 9.16
C SER A 459 24.34 5.41 10.49
N TYR A 460 23.14 4.90 10.77
CA TYR A 460 22.82 4.06 11.91
C TYR A 460 22.01 2.85 11.44
N GLN A 461 22.39 1.64 11.88
CA GLN A 461 21.68 0.41 11.57
C GLN A 461 20.60 0.17 12.62
N LEU A 462 19.34 0.22 12.19
CA LEU A 462 18.20 0.04 13.09
C LEU A 462 18.08 -1.43 13.53
N THR A 463 17.77 -1.62 14.81
CA THR A 463 17.58 -2.93 15.42
C THR A 463 16.33 -2.98 16.29
N GLY A 464 15.70 -4.15 16.40
CA GLY A 464 14.60 -4.37 17.32
C GLY A 464 13.48 -3.33 17.20
N TRP A 465 13.29 -2.53 18.25
CA TRP A 465 12.24 -1.51 18.36
C TRP A 465 12.74 -0.09 18.14
N ASP A 466 13.94 0.10 17.57
CA ASP A 466 14.50 1.42 17.32
C ASP A 466 13.52 2.29 16.52
N SER A 467 13.35 3.55 16.93
CA SER A 467 12.57 4.54 16.19
C SER A 467 13.40 5.78 15.88
N VAL A 468 13.05 6.48 14.81
CA VAL A 468 13.83 7.59 14.27
C VAL A 468 13.00 8.87 14.38
N GLU A 469 13.42 9.82 15.19
CA GLU A 469 12.71 11.08 15.38
C GLU A 469 13.38 12.22 14.60
N LEU A 470 12.63 12.77 13.65
CA LEU A 470 13.01 13.89 12.77
C LEU A 470 12.86 15.24 13.49
N TYR A 471 11.85 15.32 14.35
CA TYR A 471 11.48 16.46 15.18
C TYR A 471 10.58 15.93 16.29
N THR A 472 10.47 16.64 17.42
CA THR A 472 9.63 16.21 18.55
C THR A 472 8.21 15.84 18.10
N GLY A 473 7.85 14.56 18.23
CA GLY A 473 6.56 14.01 17.84
C GLY A 473 6.42 13.63 16.36
N VAL A 474 7.50 13.67 15.58
CA VAL A 474 7.57 13.19 14.19
C VAL A 474 8.57 12.04 14.14
N GLU A 475 8.06 10.81 14.23
CA GLU A 475 8.86 9.59 14.32
C GLU A 475 8.65 8.67 13.09
N LEU A 476 9.68 7.93 12.72
CA LEU A 476 9.61 6.78 11.82
C LEU A 476 9.80 5.51 12.64
N ILE A 477 8.93 4.53 12.42
CA ILE A 477 8.97 3.25 13.12
C ILE A 477 9.03 2.13 12.10
N VAL A 478 10.03 1.26 12.25
CA VAL A 478 10.18 0.07 11.41
C VAL A 478 9.29 -1.06 11.93
N GLY A 479 8.74 -1.85 11.01
CA GLY A 479 7.91 -3.02 11.27
C GLY A 479 6.44 -2.71 11.59
N ASP A 480 5.78 -3.74 12.11
CA ASP A 480 4.40 -3.65 12.63
C ASP A 480 4.36 -3.21 14.10
N HIS A 481 5.47 -2.65 14.57
CA HIS A 481 5.64 -2.11 15.90
C HIS A 481 4.75 -0.89 16.10
N ARG A 482 3.98 -0.86 17.20
CA ARG A 482 3.09 0.24 17.55
C ARG A 482 3.50 0.90 18.84
N LEU A 483 3.64 2.23 18.79
CA LEU A 483 3.72 3.04 19.99
C LEU A 483 2.33 3.13 20.63
N GLN A 484 2.28 3.24 21.97
CA GLN A 484 1.04 3.62 22.62
C GLN A 484 0.66 5.04 22.19
N THR A 485 -0.37 5.16 21.37
CA THR A 485 -0.96 6.46 21.05
C THR A 485 -1.65 7.04 22.28
N ILE A 486 -1.39 8.31 22.56
CA ILE A 486 -2.18 9.06 23.55
C ILE A 486 -3.52 9.39 22.91
N VAL A 487 -4.58 8.88 23.52
CA VAL A 487 -5.98 9.11 23.11
C VAL A 487 -6.22 10.61 22.93
N GLY A 488 -6.52 11.03 21.70
CA GLY A 488 -6.82 12.43 21.40
C GLY A 488 -6.97 12.77 19.91
N SER A 489 -6.31 12.03 19.01
CA SER A 489 -6.45 12.21 17.56
C SER A 489 -7.20 11.04 16.93
N GLU A 490 -8.35 11.32 16.31
CA GLU A 490 -9.01 10.35 15.44
C GLU A 490 -8.41 10.44 14.03
N PRO A 491 -8.19 9.30 13.35
CA PRO A 491 -7.75 9.29 11.96
C PRO A 491 -8.80 9.95 11.06
N ALA A 492 -8.35 10.70 10.05
CA ALA A 492 -9.25 11.28 9.06
C ALA A 492 -9.99 10.17 8.30
N SER A 493 -11.30 10.31 8.15
CA SER A 493 -12.11 9.34 7.41
C SER A 493 -11.84 9.44 5.91
N VAL A 494 -11.70 8.30 5.22
CA VAL A 494 -11.60 8.24 3.76
C VAL A 494 -12.91 8.62 3.07
N LEU A 495 -14.00 8.70 3.84
CA LEU A 495 -15.34 9.06 3.38
C LEU A 495 -15.70 10.52 3.66
N LEU A 496 -14.77 11.36 4.14
CA LEU A 496 -15.04 12.78 4.41
C LEU A 496 -15.56 13.53 3.18
N ASP A 497 -15.09 13.17 1.99
CA ASP A 497 -15.53 13.74 0.71
C ASP A 497 -16.68 12.93 0.05
N ALA A 498 -17.22 11.92 0.73
CA ALA A 498 -18.28 11.09 0.15
C ALA A 498 -19.61 11.87 0.11
N PRO A 499 -20.36 11.79 -1.01
CA PRO A 499 -21.65 12.45 -1.09
C PRO A 499 -22.61 11.85 -0.05
N THR A 500 -23.02 12.67 0.91
CA THR A 500 -23.90 12.29 2.04
C THR A 500 -25.24 11.68 1.59
N VAL A 501 -25.68 11.95 0.36
CA VAL A 501 -26.88 11.34 -0.24
C VAL A 501 -26.76 9.82 -0.37
N ALA A 502 -25.54 9.27 -0.47
CA ALA A 502 -25.30 7.83 -0.53
C ALA A 502 -25.38 7.11 0.83
N LEU A 503 -25.46 7.84 1.95
CA LEU A 503 -25.41 7.31 3.32
C LEU A 503 -26.72 7.53 4.10
N ARG A 504 -27.85 7.74 3.41
CA ARG A 504 -29.15 7.84 4.10
C ARG A 504 -29.54 6.46 4.63
N LEU A 505 -29.34 6.28 5.93
CA LEU A 505 -30.03 5.25 6.71
C LEU A 505 -31.54 5.47 6.51
N VAL A 506 -32.21 4.45 5.98
CA VAL A 506 -33.67 4.41 5.98
C VAL A 506 -34.05 4.03 7.41
N ASP A 507 -34.57 5.00 8.16
CA ASP A 507 -35.10 4.80 9.51
C ASP A 507 -36.35 3.91 9.52
#